data_AF-A0A538LFQ8-F1
#
_entry.id   AF-A0A538LFQ8-F1
#
_cell.length_a   1.000
_cell.length_b   1.000
_cell.length_c   1.000
_cell.angle_alpha   90.00
_cell.angle_beta   90.00
_cell.angle_gamma   90.00
#
_symmetry.space_group_name_H-M   'P 1'
#
loop_
_entity.id
_entity.type
_entity.pdbx_description
1 polymer ?
#
loop_
_entity_poly.entity_id
_entity_poly.type
_entity_poly.pdbx_seq_one_letter_code
_entity_poly.pdbx_strand_id
1 'polypeptide(L)'
;MPLRLSSSAVIGAGIALVAGGAGFALAGIPDSKGVVHACYSKTDGALRVVKGSKCQSGEKKLKWNQQGRPGATNVKVRSANVRLKYSCFQITPSNYSCTAPATAGTAHCIGAERATGGGYGKPKDGSTPTVTESKPSPAPGTPTAWTVTASAFTSGPTPTHPDTLVPVYAVCAAP
;
A
#
# COMPACT_ATOMS: atom_id res chain seq x y z
N MET A 1 1.50 -42.89 -60.21
CA MET A 1 2.31 -41.75 -60.69
C MET A 1 3.37 -41.44 -59.65
N PRO A 2 4.66 -41.75 -59.88
CA PRO A 2 5.75 -41.36 -59.00
C PRO A 2 6.37 -40.03 -59.48
N LEU A 3 6.53 -39.05 -58.59
CA LEU A 3 7.46 -37.93 -58.77
C LEU A 3 8.39 -37.90 -57.54
N ARG A 4 9.60 -38.46 -57.69
CA ARG A 4 10.87 -37.80 -58.03
C ARG A 4 11.52 -37.11 -56.82
N LEU A 5 12.45 -37.85 -56.21
CA LEU A 5 13.52 -37.31 -55.35
C LEU A 5 14.40 -36.38 -56.20
N SER A 6 14.61 -35.15 -55.73
CA SER A 6 15.62 -34.23 -56.26
C SER A 6 16.62 -33.93 -55.14
N SER A 7 17.83 -34.45 -55.30
CA SER A 7 19.00 -34.12 -54.50
C SER A 7 19.45 -32.69 -54.79
N SER A 8 19.54 -31.87 -53.75
CA SER A 8 20.55 -30.81 -53.63
C SER A 8 20.91 -30.65 -52.17
N ALA A 9 22.12 -31.10 -51.83
CA ALA A 9 22.75 -30.92 -50.54
C ALA A 9 23.19 -29.46 -50.36
N VAL A 10 22.79 -28.81 -49.26
CA VAL A 10 23.52 -27.69 -48.66
C VAL A 10 23.47 -27.83 -47.14
N ILE A 11 24.59 -28.31 -46.62
CA ILE A 11 25.26 -28.01 -45.35
C ILE A 11 24.50 -27.05 -44.42
N GLY A 12 24.01 -27.57 -43.30
CA GLY A 12 23.63 -26.84 -42.10
C GLY A 12 24.06 -27.64 -40.89
N ALA A 13 25.09 -27.16 -40.19
CA ALA A 13 25.79 -27.81 -39.11
C ALA A 13 24.87 -28.23 -37.95
N GLY A 14 25.31 -29.27 -37.24
CA GLY A 14 24.49 -30.07 -36.34
C GLY A 14 24.00 -29.37 -35.08
N ILE A 15 22.88 -29.88 -34.58
CA ILE A 15 22.63 -29.99 -33.15
C ILE A 15 22.34 -31.45 -32.89
N ALA A 16 23.40 -32.17 -32.49
CA ALA A 16 23.27 -33.51 -31.95
C ALA A 16 22.47 -33.43 -30.64
N LEU A 17 21.50 -34.33 -30.52
CA LEU A 17 20.70 -34.60 -29.33
C LEU A 17 21.56 -34.71 -28.07
N VAL A 18 21.28 -33.89 -27.06
CA VAL A 18 21.45 -34.30 -25.66
C VAL A 18 20.07 -34.55 -25.10
N ALA A 19 19.67 -35.83 -25.13
CA ALA A 19 18.67 -36.36 -24.24
C ALA A 19 19.18 -36.20 -22.80
N GLY A 20 18.79 -35.11 -22.15
CA GLY A 20 18.95 -34.88 -20.71
C GLY A 20 17.58 -34.96 -20.05
N GLY A 21 17.09 -36.18 -19.88
CA GLY A 21 15.82 -36.44 -19.21
C GLY A 21 15.81 -35.90 -17.78
N ALA A 22 14.78 -35.12 -17.47
CA ALA A 22 13.99 -35.31 -16.28
C ALA A 22 12.75 -34.43 -16.44
N GLY A 23 11.67 -35.03 -16.94
CA GLY A 23 10.35 -34.68 -16.43
C GLY A 23 10.39 -34.92 -14.93
N PHE A 24 10.83 -33.91 -14.17
CA PHE A 24 10.69 -33.96 -12.74
C PHE A 24 9.19 -33.93 -12.51
N ALA A 25 8.66 -35.01 -11.95
CA ALA A 25 7.41 -34.94 -11.21
C ALA A 25 7.57 -33.75 -10.25
N LEU A 26 7.02 -32.60 -10.65
CA LEU A 26 7.02 -31.36 -9.89
C LEU A 26 6.10 -31.60 -8.69
N ALA A 27 6.50 -32.44 -7.73
CA ALA A 27 5.92 -32.32 -6.41
C ALA A 27 6.25 -30.89 -5.98
N GLY A 28 5.20 -30.09 -5.92
CA GLY A 28 5.21 -28.67 -6.23
C GLY A 28 6.25 -27.91 -5.41
N ILE A 29 6.82 -26.88 -6.03
CA ILE A 29 7.29 -25.72 -5.29
C ILE A 29 6.03 -24.85 -5.17
N PRO A 30 5.56 -24.52 -3.96
CA PRO A 30 6.27 -24.58 -2.67
C PRO A 30 6.11 -25.93 -1.95
N ASP A 31 6.85 -26.12 -0.85
CA ASP A 31 6.64 -27.30 0.02
C ASP A 31 5.20 -27.37 0.58
N SER A 32 4.85 -28.46 1.28
CA SER A 32 3.51 -28.67 1.83
C SER A 32 3.06 -27.61 2.85
N LYS A 33 3.96 -26.71 3.29
CA LYS A 33 3.67 -25.57 4.18
C LYS A 33 3.66 -24.24 3.43
N GLY A 34 3.74 -24.24 2.10
CA GLY A 34 3.79 -23.02 1.30
C GLY A 34 5.15 -22.33 1.30
N VAL A 35 6.22 -22.99 1.75
CA VAL A 35 7.57 -22.40 1.81
C VAL A 35 8.36 -22.74 0.54
N VAL A 36 8.88 -21.71 -0.11
CA VAL A 36 9.83 -21.80 -1.20
C VAL A 36 11.24 -21.83 -0.59
N HIS A 37 11.98 -22.91 -0.85
CA HIS A 37 13.38 -23.03 -0.46
C HIS A 37 14.26 -22.69 -1.66
N ALA A 38 15.30 -21.90 -1.44
CA ALA A 38 16.25 -21.54 -2.48
C ALA A 38 17.66 -21.50 -1.94
N CYS A 39 18.61 -21.50 -2.86
CA CYS A 39 20.00 -21.20 -2.62
C CYS A 39 20.39 -20.05 -3.54
N TYR A 40 21.18 -19.11 -3.03
CA TYR A 40 21.73 -18.03 -3.84
C TYR A 40 23.25 -18.01 -3.73
N SER A 41 23.92 -17.75 -4.85
CA SER A 41 25.37 -17.60 -4.90
C SER A 41 25.83 -16.37 -4.13
N LYS A 42 26.86 -16.52 -3.29
CA LYS A 42 27.44 -15.41 -2.53
C LYS A 42 28.27 -14.46 -3.39
N THR A 43 28.66 -14.88 -4.59
CA THR A 43 29.56 -14.13 -5.47
C THR A 43 28.81 -13.17 -6.39
N ASP A 44 27.73 -13.64 -7.02
CA ASP A 44 26.99 -12.92 -8.05
C ASP A 44 25.48 -12.80 -7.77
N GLY A 45 24.99 -13.41 -6.66
CA GLY A 45 23.58 -13.38 -6.29
C GLY A 45 22.68 -14.29 -7.11
N ALA A 46 23.22 -15.12 -8.01
CA ALA A 46 22.44 -16.06 -8.82
C ALA A 46 21.58 -16.95 -7.92
N LEU A 47 20.26 -16.97 -8.16
CA LEU A 47 19.29 -17.64 -7.30
C LEU A 47 18.74 -18.90 -7.98
N ARG A 48 18.70 -19.99 -7.21
CA ARG A 48 18.14 -21.28 -7.62
C ARG A 48 17.13 -21.74 -6.59
N VAL A 49 15.90 -21.99 -7.05
CA VAL A 49 14.88 -22.63 -6.22
C VAL A 49 15.19 -24.12 -6.12
N VAL A 50 15.12 -24.67 -4.91
CA VAL A 50 15.55 -26.05 -4.62
C VAL A 50 14.46 -26.83 -3.89
N LYS A 51 14.43 -28.15 -4.12
CA LYS A 51 13.49 -29.06 -3.46
C LYS A 51 14.27 -30.02 -2.56
N GLY A 52 14.41 -29.67 -1.29
CA GLY A 52 15.10 -30.49 -0.28
C GLY A 52 16.62 -30.66 -0.46
N SER A 53 17.19 -30.19 -1.58
CA SER A 53 18.63 -30.22 -1.86
C SER A 53 19.41 -29.26 -0.96
N LYS A 54 20.63 -29.66 -0.58
CA LYS A 54 21.57 -28.75 0.08
C LYS A 54 22.07 -27.70 -0.93
N CYS A 55 22.44 -26.53 -0.41
CA CYS A 55 23.12 -25.53 -1.23
C CYS A 55 24.53 -26.02 -1.60
N GLN A 56 24.97 -25.65 -2.79
CA GLN A 56 26.31 -25.92 -3.30
C GLN A 56 27.35 -25.09 -2.54
N SER A 57 28.63 -25.47 -2.66
CA SER A 57 29.71 -24.65 -2.13
C SER A 57 29.68 -23.26 -2.78
N GLY A 58 29.83 -22.21 -1.97
CA GLY A 58 29.68 -20.82 -2.43
C GLY A 58 28.25 -20.28 -2.44
N GLU A 59 27.22 -21.12 -2.22
CA GLU A 59 25.83 -20.67 -2.07
C GLU A 59 25.44 -20.45 -0.59
N LYS A 60 24.35 -19.71 -0.36
CA LYS A 60 23.67 -19.55 0.93
C LYS A 60 22.18 -19.86 0.80
N LYS A 61 21.62 -20.48 1.83
CA LYS A 61 20.20 -20.84 1.88
C LYS A 61 19.34 -19.60 2.09
N LEU A 62 18.23 -19.52 1.35
CA LEU A 62 17.16 -18.56 1.48
C LEU A 62 15.82 -19.29 1.52
N LYS A 63 14.84 -18.73 2.22
CA LYS A 63 13.47 -19.23 2.21
C LYS A 63 12.48 -18.09 2.29
N TRP A 64 11.35 -18.24 1.61
CA TRP A 64 10.22 -17.32 1.70
C TRP A 64 8.91 -18.09 1.55
N ASN A 65 7.81 -17.50 2.01
CA ASN A 65 6.49 -18.09 1.81
C ASN A 65 5.96 -17.70 0.43
N GLN A 66 5.23 -18.59 -0.22
CA GLN A 66 4.50 -18.30 -1.45
C GLN A 66 3.45 -17.19 -1.23
N GLN A 67 2.82 -17.19 -0.06
CA GLN A 67 1.87 -16.19 0.36
C GLN A 67 2.47 -15.33 1.47
N GLY A 68 2.21 -14.01 1.40
CA GLY A 68 2.51 -13.10 2.50
C GLY A 68 1.74 -13.45 3.77
N ARG A 69 2.09 -12.81 4.89
CA ARG A 69 1.28 -12.92 6.11
C ARG A 69 -0.12 -12.36 5.84
N PRO A 70 -1.19 -12.95 6.39
CA PRO A 70 -2.52 -12.35 6.33
C PRO A 70 -2.48 -10.89 6.79
N GLY A 71 -3.26 -10.04 6.11
CA GLY A 71 -3.46 -8.66 6.53
C GLY A 71 -4.18 -8.57 7.88
N ALA A 72 -4.31 -7.34 8.39
CA ALA A 72 -5.01 -7.13 9.65
C ALA A 72 -6.48 -7.62 9.56
N THR A 73 -6.96 -8.26 10.61
CA THR A 73 -8.33 -8.79 10.67
C THR A 73 -9.24 -7.83 11.45
N ASN A 74 -10.57 -8.01 11.34
CA ASN A 74 -11.55 -7.19 12.06
C ASN A 74 -11.41 -5.69 11.82
N VAL A 75 -11.25 -5.29 10.56
CA VAL A 75 -11.09 -3.89 10.17
C VAL A 75 -12.40 -3.13 10.37
N LYS A 76 -12.35 -2.02 11.12
CA LYS A 76 -13.45 -1.10 11.38
C LYS A 76 -13.03 0.32 11.05
N VAL A 77 -13.94 1.10 10.46
CA VAL A 77 -13.73 2.54 10.27
C VAL A 77 -14.28 3.29 11.47
N ARG A 78 -13.50 4.23 11.98
CA ARG A 78 -13.91 5.17 13.01
C ARG A 78 -13.79 6.59 12.49
N SER A 79 -14.62 7.48 13.01
CA SER A 79 -14.64 8.85 12.54
C SER A 79 -14.73 9.87 13.67
N ALA A 80 -14.26 11.07 13.36
CA ALA A 80 -14.42 12.28 14.15
C ALA A 80 -14.62 13.46 13.19
N ASN A 81 -14.95 14.65 13.70
CA ASN A 81 -15.00 15.86 12.89
C ASN A 81 -13.97 16.87 13.42
N VAL A 82 -13.15 17.43 12.52
CA VAL A 82 -12.47 18.71 12.79
C VAL A 82 -13.51 19.81 12.66
N ARG A 83 -13.65 20.64 13.70
CA ARG A 83 -14.54 21.80 13.66
C ARG A 83 -13.74 23.06 13.39
N LEU A 84 -13.85 23.57 12.17
CA LEU A 84 -13.22 24.82 11.75
C LEU A 84 -14.13 25.98 12.15
N LYS A 85 -13.69 26.73 13.17
CA LYS A 85 -14.38 27.93 13.64
C LYS A 85 -13.87 29.15 12.89
N TYR A 86 -14.79 29.92 12.33
CA TYR A 86 -14.45 31.11 11.57
C TYR A 86 -14.43 32.37 12.44
N SER A 87 -13.43 33.20 12.21
CA SER A 87 -13.38 34.59 12.64
C SER A 87 -13.45 35.48 11.41
N CYS A 88 -14.40 36.41 11.37
CA CYS A 88 -14.63 37.28 10.23
C CYS A 88 -14.25 38.72 10.54
N PHE A 89 -13.62 39.40 9.58
CA PHE A 89 -13.34 40.84 9.65
C PHE A 89 -13.78 41.53 8.37
N GLN A 90 -14.17 42.79 8.49
CA GLN A 90 -14.68 43.57 7.36
C GLN A 90 -13.52 44.08 6.49
N ILE A 91 -13.59 43.85 5.18
CA ILE A 91 -12.63 44.40 4.21
C ILE A 91 -13.20 45.65 3.54
N THR A 92 -14.47 45.59 3.14
CA THR A 92 -15.23 46.71 2.57
C THR A 92 -16.62 46.73 3.20
N PRO A 93 -17.42 47.80 3.02
CA PRO A 93 -18.78 47.86 3.56
C PRO A 93 -19.72 46.69 3.19
N SER A 94 -19.43 45.97 2.11
CA SER A 94 -20.23 44.85 1.61
C SER A 94 -19.47 43.52 1.52
N ASN A 95 -18.27 43.43 2.10
CA ASN A 95 -17.44 42.24 2.00
C ASN A 95 -16.63 41.97 3.27
N TYR A 96 -16.71 40.74 3.75
CA TYR A 96 -16.02 40.22 4.91
C TYR A 96 -15.06 39.10 4.50
N SER A 97 -13.92 39.07 5.16
CA SER A 97 -12.95 37.98 5.11
C SER A 97 -13.13 37.10 6.32
N CYS A 98 -13.39 35.81 6.12
CA CYS A 98 -13.56 34.84 7.18
C CYS A 98 -12.44 33.80 7.13
N THR A 99 -11.69 33.68 8.22
CA THR A 99 -10.59 32.73 8.35
C THR A 99 -10.88 31.73 9.47
N ALA A 100 -10.58 30.46 9.21
CA ALA A 100 -10.53 29.42 10.23
C ALA A 100 -9.06 28.97 10.38
N PRO A 101 -8.44 29.15 11.56
CA PRO A 101 -7.05 28.78 11.77
C PRO A 101 -6.86 27.25 11.69
N ALA A 102 -5.62 26.83 11.42
CA ALA A 102 -5.25 25.42 11.36
C ALA A 102 -5.63 24.71 12.66
N THR A 103 -6.54 23.76 12.56
CA THR A 103 -7.10 23.00 13.69
C THR A 103 -6.92 21.52 13.41
N ALA A 104 -6.39 20.80 14.40
CA ALA A 104 -6.25 19.35 14.33
C ALA A 104 -7.51 18.67 14.89
N GLY A 105 -7.96 17.60 14.23
CA GLY A 105 -8.91 16.66 14.81
C GLY A 105 -8.48 15.23 14.55
N THR A 106 -8.85 14.35 15.48
CA THR A 106 -8.30 13.00 15.56
C THR A 106 -9.42 11.98 15.66
N ALA A 107 -9.43 11.01 14.75
CA ALA A 107 -10.27 9.82 14.84
C ALA A 107 -9.50 8.71 15.57
N HIS A 108 -9.99 8.30 16.73
CA HIS A 108 -9.31 7.32 17.59
C HIS A 108 -9.84 5.90 17.39
N CYS A 109 -8.94 4.93 17.35
CA CYS A 109 -9.22 3.51 17.58
C CYS A 109 -9.58 3.25 19.05
N ILE A 110 -10.31 2.18 19.34
CA ILE A 110 -10.73 1.84 20.71
C ILE A 110 -10.08 0.55 21.18
N GLY A 111 -9.90 0.43 22.50
CA GLY A 111 -9.34 -0.77 23.10
C GLY A 111 -7.93 -1.06 22.57
N ALA A 112 -7.71 -2.29 22.13
CA ALA A 112 -6.42 -2.76 21.61
C ALA A 112 -6.25 -2.59 20.09
N GLU A 113 -7.21 -1.96 19.40
CA GLU A 113 -7.12 -1.73 17.96
C GLU A 113 -5.97 -0.78 17.58
N ARG A 114 -5.41 -1.02 16.41
CA ARG A 114 -4.34 -0.20 15.81
C ARG A 114 -4.86 0.51 14.58
N ALA A 115 -4.43 1.75 14.38
CA ALA A 115 -4.72 2.49 13.16
C ALA A 115 -3.76 2.03 12.05
N THR A 116 -4.30 1.36 11.03
CA THR A 116 -3.53 0.90 9.85
C THR A 116 -3.59 1.88 8.68
N GLY A 117 -4.48 2.87 8.77
CA GLY A 117 -4.63 3.95 7.81
C GLY A 117 -5.68 4.95 8.26
N GLY A 118 -5.96 5.94 7.41
CA GLY A 118 -6.99 6.94 7.66
C GLY A 118 -6.98 8.04 6.61
N GLY A 119 -7.76 9.08 6.86
CA GLY A 119 -7.86 10.23 5.96
C GLY A 119 -8.94 11.20 6.40
N TYR A 120 -9.40 12.02 5.45
CA TYR A 120 -10.50 12.95 5.64
C TYR A 120 -11.47 12.90 4.46
N GLY A 121 -12.69 13.37 4.67
CA GLY A 121 -13.71 13.48 3.63
C GLY A 121 -14.05 14.93 3.32
N LYS A 122 -14.81 15.13 2.24
CA LYS A 122 -15.36 16.43 1.89
C LYS A 122 -16.37 16.89 2.95
N PRO A 123 -16.27 18.12 3.46
CA PRO A 123 -17.31 18.72 4.29
C PRO A 123 -18.69 18.72 3.63
N LYS A 124 -19.75 18.59 4.43
CA LYS A 124 -21.14 18.56 3.94
C LYS A 124 -21.63 19.91 3.42
N ASP A 125 -21.05 21.00 3.91
CA ASP A 125 -21.34 22.37 3.46
C ASP A 125 -20.75 22.69 2.08
N GLY A 126 -20.04 21.72 1.46
CA GLY A 126 -19.44 21.88 0.14
C GLY A 126 -18.10 22.61 0.15
N SER A 127 -17.65 23.10 1.30
CA SER A 127 -16.37 23.80 1.44
C SER A 127 -15.17 22.92 1.08
N THR A 128 -14.07 23.57 0.71
CA THR A 128 -12.80 22.94 0.36
C THR A 128 -11.70 23.45 1.28
N PRO A 129 -11.66 23.01 2.55
CA PRO A 129 -10.63 23.42 3.49
C PRO A 129 -9.25 22.96 3.01
N THR A 130 -8.22 23.73 3.36
CA THR A 130 -6.83 23.36 3.13
C THR A 130 -6.40 22.37 4.21
N VAL A 131 -6.06 21.15 3.81
CA VAL A 131 -5.48 20.15 4.71
C VAL A 131 -3.97 20.23 4.62
N THR A 132 -3.32 20.58 5.73
CA THR A 132 -1.85 20.67 5.81
C THR A 132 -1.23 19.38 6.33
N GLU A 133 -2.00 18.55 7.04
CA GLU A 133 -1.50 17.31 7.61
C GLU A 133 -2.60 16.23 7.62
N SER A 134 -2.22 15.00 7.30
CA SER A 134 -3.03 13.79 7.44
C SER A 134 -2.09 12.63 7.74
N LYS A 135 -2.08 12.18 9.00
CA LYS A 135 -1.06 11.22 9.48
C LYS A 135 -1.57 10.28 10.57
N PRO A 136 -0.92 9.13 10.77
CA PRO A 136 -1.14 8.31 11.96
C PRO A 136 -0.76 9.06 13.25
N SER A 137 -1.43 8.72 14.35
CA SER A 137 -1.16 9.24 15.69
C SER A 137 -1.13 8.11 16.74
N PRO A 138 -0.09 8.03 17.58
CA PRO A 138 1.17 8.78 17.47
C PRO A 138 1.92 8.43 16.17
N ALA A 139 2.78 9.35 15.71
CA ALA A 139 3.59 9.13 14.51
C ALA A 139 4.68 8.05 14.68
N PRO A 140 5.46 8.04 15.78
CA PRO A 140 6.32 6.91 16.10
C PRO A 140 5.56 5.80 16.84
N GLY A 141 6.07 4.58 16.75
CA GLY A 141 5.55 3.44 17.49
C GLY A 141 4.33 2.80 16.83
N THR A 142 3.32 2.45 17.63
CA THR A 142 2.09 1.82 17.16
C THR A 142 0.96 2.85 17.11
N PRO A 143 0.50 3.26 15.92
CA PRO A 143 -0.59 4.22 15.81
C PRO A 143 -1.90 3.65 16.36
N THR A 144 -2.63 4.45 17.12
CA THR A 144 -3.97 4.14 17.65
C THR A 144 -5.02 5.14 17.18
N ALA A 145 -4.65 6.07 16.31
CA ALA A 145 -5.55 7.08 15.78
C ALA A 145 -5.04 7.65 14.46
N TRP A 146 -5.89 8.44 13.80
CA TRP A 146 -5.54 9.22 12.63
C TRP A 146 -5.85 10.70 12.87
N THR A 147 -4.87 11.57 12.67
CA THR A 147 -4.99 13.02 12.88
C THR A 147 -4.95 13.76 11.56
N VAL A 148 -5.86 14.72 11.41
CA VAL A 148 -5.91 15.64 10.27
C VAL A 148 -5.90 17.07 10.78
N THR A 149 -5.05 17.89 10.18
CA THR A 149 -4.98 19.34 10.46
C THR A 149 -5.48 20.09 9.24
N ALA A 150 -6.52 20.91 9.43
CA ALA A 150 -7.17 21.65 8.37
C ALA A 150 -7.35 23.13 8.75
N SER A 151 -7.30 24.01 7.77
CA SER A 151 -7.65 25.42 7.85
C SER A 151 -8.61 25.79 6.71
N ALA A 152 -9.24 26.95 6.79
CA ALA A 152 -10.09 27.41 5.70
C ALA A 152 -10.11 28.95 5.62
N PHE A 153 -10.43 29.43 4.43
CA PHE A 153 -10.62 30.83 4.13
C PHE A 153 -11.82 30.97 3.19
N THR A 154 -12.60 32.02 3.37
CA THR A 154 -13.70 32.39 2.48
C THR A 154 -13.99 33.89 2.61
N SER A 155 -14.60 34.47 1.57
CA SER A 155 -15.09 35.85 1.60
C SER A 155 -16.56 35.90 1.19
N GLY A 156 -17.29 36.87 1.73
CA GLY A 156 -18.71 36.98 1.48
C GLY A 156 -19.35 38.25 2.07
N PRO A 157 -20.64 38.46 1.79
CA PRO A 157 -21.33 39.69 2.20
C PRO A 157 -21.74 39.69 3.68
N THR A 158 -21.57 38.59 4.40
CA THR A 158 -22.04 38.42 5.78
C THR A 158 -20.91 38.57 6.80
N PRO A 159 -21.15 39.20 7.96
CA PRO A 159 -20.16 39.34 9.03
C PRO A 159 -19.89 38.04 9.80
N THR A 160 -20.55 36.95 9.43
CA THR A 160 -20.41 35.63 10.06
C THR A 160 -20.39 34.54 9.00
N HIS A 161 -19.78 33.41 9.35
CA HIS A 161 -19.78 32.20 8.54
C HIS A 161 -20.02 31.00 9.46
N PRO A 162 -20.88 30.04 9.09
CA PRO A 162 -21.10 28.83 9.88
C PRO A 162 -19.81 28.01 10.00
N ASP A 163 -19.69 27.26 11.09
CA ASP A 163 -18.56 26.36 11.27
C ASP A 163 -18.57 25.25 10.22
N THR A 164 -17.39 24.93 9.70
CA THR A 164 -17.20 23.80 8.78
C THR A 164 -16.80 22.55 9.56
N LEU A 165 -17.46 21.43 9.28
CA LEU A 165 -17.11 20.13 9.84
C LEU A 165 -16.37 19.30 8.80
N VAL A 166 -15.09 19.03 9.05
CA VAL A 166 -14.25 18.16 8.21
C VAL A 166 -14.27 16.76 8.81
N PRO A 167 -14.90 15.77 8.16
CA PRO A 167 -14.89 14.41 8.67
C PRO A 167 -13.49 13.80 8.54
N VAL A 168 -13.00 13.22 9.63
CA VAL A 168 -11.72 12.52 9.74
C VAL A 168 -12.03 11.05 9.99
N TYR A 169 -11.25 10.17 9.36
CA TYR A 169 -11.43 8.73 9.44
C TYR A 169 -10.15 8.04 9.88
N ALA A 170 -10.28 7.03 10.73
CA ALA A 170 -9.24 6.05 11.04
C ALA A 170 -9.71 4.65 10.64
N VAL A 171 -8.85 3.93 9.93
CA VAL A 171 -9.02 2.51 9.63
C VAL A 171 -8.35 1.74 10.76
N CYS A 172 -9.16 1.14 11.62
CA CYS A 172 -8.73 0.46 12.83
C CYS A 172 -8.81 -1.04 12.64
N ALA A 173 -7.79 -1.78 13.08
CA ALA A 173 -7.79 -3.22 13.03
C ALA A 173 -7.39 -3.81 14.37
N ALA A 174 -8.02 -4.92 14.74
CA ALA A 174 -7.61 -5.67 15.92
C ALA A 174 -6.30 -6.43 15.62
N PRO A 175 -5.37 -6.52 16.59
CA PRO A 175 -4.17 -7.35 16.49
C PRO A 175 -4.47 -8.82 16.23
#